data_AF-A0A6A8LVV6-F1
#
_entry.id   AF-A0A6A8LVV6-F1
#
_cell.length_a   1.000
_cell.length_b   1.000
_cell.length_c   1.000
_cell.angle_alpha   90.00
_cell.angle_beta   90.00
_cell.angle_gamma   90.00
#
_symmetry.space_group_name_H-M   'P 1'
#
loop_
_entity.id
_entity.type
_entity.pdbx_description
1 polymer ?
#
loop_
_entity_poly.entity_id
_entity_poly.type
_entity_poly.pdbx_seq_one_letter_code
_entity_poly.pdbx_strand_id
1 'polypeptide(L)'
;EAYASSQSLKNLVADNSKNRLLFETAIALEGLPRHYSTHAAGIILSDDDLVDHVPVQIGGDGILMSQFAKNQVEEVGLLKMDFLGLRNLSILENTITLIKKGYHIDFDIRKINLDDPETLKIYQNAETSGIFQFESAGIRGVLTKLKPTSFEDVAAVNALYRPGPIQNIDEFIARKHGERPITYPSKELEGILKQTYGIMVYQEQVMQVASTMGGFTLGQADSLRRAMSKKKHDIISRMEVMFINGAMKKGYTHEVAKKVYAYIMEFGDYGFNRSHAVAYSKMSFELAYIKAHYPAAFFAALLNSVIGNPRKTKDYVLEAKNKGVKVHHPDINISQSLYIL
;
A
#
# COMPACT_ATOMS: atom_id res chain seq x y z
N GLU A 1 10.84 6.60 -24.43
CA GLU A 1 9.88 5.46 -24.41
C GLU A 1 8.49 5.83 -24.94
N ALA A 2 7.84 6.87 -24.40
CA ALA A 2 6.48 7.27 -24.81
C ALA A 2 6.31 7.52 -26.32
N TYR A 3 7.30 8.14 -26.98
CA TYR A 3 7.29 8.33 -28.44
C TYR A 3 7.31 7.00 -29.21
N ALA A 4 8.04 6.00 -28.74
CA ALA A 4 8.13 4.70 -29.41
C ALA A 4 6.82 3.91 -29.28
N SER A 5 6.13 4.01 -28.15
CA SER A 5 4.92 3.25 -27.84
C SER A 5 3.60 3.92 -28.26
N SER A 6 3.57 5.25 -28.48
CA SER A 6 2.34 5.99 -28.82
C SER A 6 2.29 6.40 -30.30
N GLN A 7 1.43 5.73 -31.08
CA GLN A 7 1.21 6.10 -32.49
C GLN A 7 0.58 7.50 -32.64
N SER A 8 -0.33 7.88 -31.75
CA SER A 8 -0.92 9.22 -31.75
C SER A 8 0.13 10.31 -31.56
N LEU A 9 1.11 10.09 -30.68
CA LEU A 9 2.22 11.02 -30.47
C LEU A 9 3.13 11.09 -31.70
N LYS A 10 3.47 9.95 -32.33
CA LYS A 10 4.24 9.92 -33.59
C LYS A 10 3.56 10.73 -34.68
N ASN A 11 2.25 10.53 -34.85
CA ASN A 11 1.46 11.25 -35.83
C ASN A 11 1.45 12.75 -35.54
N LEU A 12 1.26 13.15 -34.28
CA LEU A 12 1.27 14.56 -33.87
C LEU A 12 2.62 15.24 -34.17
N VAL A 13 3.72 14.57 -33.89
CA VAL A 13 5.08 15.08 -34.15
C VAL A 13 5.36 15.20 -35.65
N ALA A 14 4.86 14.25 -36.45
CA ALA A 14 5.03 14.24 -37.91
C ALA A 14 4.10 15.20 -38.66
N ASP A 15 3.02 15.67 -38.02
CA ASP A 15 1.96 16.46 -38.64
C ASP A 15 2.44 17.77 -39.28
N ASN A 16 3.35 18.50 -38.61
CA ASN A 16 3.92 19.73 -39.16
C ASN A 16 5.27 20.09 -38.52
N SER A 17 6.00 21.00 -39.17
CA SER A 17 7.35 21.43 -38.74
C SER A 17 7.36 22.08 -37.36
N LYS A 18 6.29 22.80 -36.98
CA LYS A 18 6.16 23.41 -35.65
C LYS A 18 6.04 22.35 -34.57
N ASN A 19 5.24 21.31 -34.77
CA ASN A 19 5.10 20.21 -33.81
C ASN A 19 6.41 19.44 -33.64
N ARG A 20 7.14 19.23 -34.73
CA ARG A 20 8.47 18.62 -34.69
C ARG A 20 9.44 19.44 -33.85
N LEU A 21 9.52 20.75 -34.10
CA LEU A 21 10.37 21.67 -33.35
C LEU A 21 9.99 21.71 -31.86
N LEU A 22 8.70 21.76 -31.54
CA LEU A 22 8.21 21.72 -30.16
C LEU A 22 8.62 20.43 -29.44
N PHE A 23 8.52 19.29 -30.13
CA PHE A 23 8.90 17.99 -29.57
C PHE A 23 10.41 17.88 -29.35
N GLU A 24 11.21 18.28 -30.33
CA GLU A 24 12.69 18.33 -30.21
C GLU A 24 13.12 19.26 -29.07
N THR A 25 12.47 20.42 -28.95
CA THR A 25 12.70 21.36 -27.85
C THR A 25 12.32 20.74 -26.51
N ALA A 26 11.16 20.08 -26.42
CA ALA A 26 10.71 19.43 -25.20
C ALA A 26 11.66 18.33 -24.75
N ILE A 27 12.18 17.51 -25.68
CA ILE A 27 13.21 16.51 -25.39
C ILE A 27 14.49 17.18 -24.88
N ALA A 28 14.93 18.27 -25.51
CA ALA A 28 16.13 18.98 -25.09
C ALA A 28 16.02 19.59 -23.69
N LEU A 29 14.80 19.91 -23.25
CA LEU A 29 14.51 20.45 -21.92
C LEU A 29 14.17 19.36 -20.87
N GLU A 30 13.96 18.12 -21.29
CA GLU A 30 13.62 17.01 -20.40
C GLU A 30 14.79 16.67 -19.47
N GLY A 31 14.51 16.46 -18.19
CA GLY A 31 15.51 16.14 -17.18
C GLY A 31 16.22 17.35 -16.55
N LEU A 32 15.96 18.57 -17.05
CA LEU A 32 16.48 19.77 -16.41
C LEU A 32 15.76 20.05 -15.07
N PRO A 33 16.50 20.43 -14.01
CA PRO A 33 15.89 20.81 -12.74
C PRO A 33 15.09 22.11 -12.88
N ARG A 34 13.92 22.18 -12.22
CA ARG A 34 13.01 23.34 -12.30
C ARG A 34 13.13 24.27 -11.10
N HIS A 35 13.02 23.73 -9.89
CA HIS A 35 13.11 24.45 -8.62
C HIS A 35 13.48 23.47 -7.51
N TYR A 36 13.98 23.98 -6.39
CA TYR A 36 14.11 23.19 -5.16
C TYR A 36 12.78 23.17 -4.41
N SER A 37 12.50 22.08 -3.69
CA SER A 37 11.32 21.97 -2.83
C SER A 37 11.64 21.09 -1.63
N THR A 38 11.00 21.38 -0.49
CA THR A 38 11.15 20.59 0.73
C THR A 38 10.57 19.19 0.53
N HIS A 39 11.30 18.15 0.93
CA HIS A 39 10.79 16.78 0.90
C HIS A 39 9.61 16.66 1.87
N ALA A 40 8.48 16.10 1.40
CA ALA A 40 7.21 16.07 2.16
C ALA A 40 7.25 15.35 3.52
N ALA A 41 8.32 14.59 3.80
CA ALA A 41 8.50 13.87 5.05
C ALA A 41 9.94 13.89 5.58
N GLY A 42 10.92 14.34 4.80
CA GLY A 42 12.32 14.01 5.05
C GLY A 42 12.93 14.96 6.07
N ILE A 43 13.36 14.44 7.21
CA ILE A 43 14.06 15.17 8.25
C ILE A 43 15.46 14.58 8.41
N ILE A 44 16.46 15.46 8.53
CA ILE A 44 17.86 15.10 8.71
C ILE A 44 18.24 15.41 10.15
N LEU A 45 18.90 14.46 10.79
CA LEU A 45 19.44 14.59 12.13
C LEU A 45 20.96 14.42 12.04
N SER A 46 21.67 15.25 12.79
CA SER A 46 23.13 15.27 12.88
C SER A 46 23.50 15.50 14.34
N ASP A 47 24.58 14.88 14.79
CA ASP A 47 25.14 15.10 16.13
C ASP A 47 25.89 16.45 16.20
N ASP A 48 26.50 16.85 15.07
CA ASP A 48 27.19 18.13 14.86
C ASP A 48 26.34 19.09 14.00
N ASP A 49 26.80 20.34 13.81
CA ASP A 49 26.08 21.32 12.98
C ASP A 49 25.98 20.83 11.53
N LEU A 50 24.76 20.90 10.97
CA LEU A 50 24.49 20.44 9.60
C LEU A 50 25.36 21.15 8.57
N VAL A 51 25.72 22.41 8.81
CA VAL A 51 26.54 23.21 7.88
C VAL A 51 27.95 22.65 7.69
N ASP A 52 28.46 21.87 8.64
CA ASP A 52 29.78 21.25 8.58
C ASP A 52 29.79 20.00 7.68
N HIS A 53 28.61 19.42 7.42
CA HIS A 53 28.46 18.19 6.65
C HIS A 53 27.78 18.41 5.30
N VAL A 54 26.78 19.30 5.25
CA VAL A 54 25.94 19.52 4.07
C VAL A 54 25.63 21.01 3.89
N PRO A 55 25.64 21.51 2.65
CA PRO A 55 25.13 22.85 2.36
C PRO A 55 23.63 22.91 2.67
N VAL A 56 23.21 23.93 3.42
CA VAL A 56 21.81 24.19 3.78
C VAL A 56 21.33 25.50 3.18
N GLN A 57 20.02 25.67 3.09
CA GLN A 57 19.36 26.91 2.71
C GLN A 57 18.04 27.05 3.47
N ILE A 58 17.48 28.25 3.51
CA ILE A 58 16.15 28.48 4.10
C ILE A 58 15.09 28.00 3.12
N GLY A 59 14.27 27.04 3.54
CA GLY A 59 13.14 26.52 2.79
C GLY A 59 11.98 27.51 2.70
N GLY A 60 10.98 27.18 1.87
CA GLY A 60 9.82 28.07 1.65
C GLY A 60 8.94 28.29 2.89
N ASP A 61 9.06 27.44 3.90
CA ASP A 61 8.40 27.51 5.19
C ASP A 61 9.26 28.16 6.30
N GLY A 62 10.47 28.63 5.95
CA GLY A 62 11.42 29.22 6.88
C GLY A 62 12.30 28.21 7.63
N ILE A 63 12.15 26.91 7.37
CA ILE A 63 12.94 25.85 8.01
C ILE A 63 14.23 25.59 7.22
N LEU A 64 15.32 25.24 7.91
CA LEU A 64 16.55 24.81 7.25
C LEU A 64 16.32 23.57 6.39
N MET A 65 16.74 23.64 5.14
CA MET A 65 16.62 22.58 4.14
C MET A 65 18.00 22.26 3.57
N SER A 66 18.36 20.98 3.50
CA SER A 66 19.58 20.55 2.80
C SER A 66 19.48 20.85 1.30
N GLN A 67 20.57 21.32 0.71
CA GLN A 67 20.68 21.46 -0.74
C GLN A 67 20.98 20.13 -1.44
N PHE A 68 21.34 19.09 -0.68
CA PHE A 68 21.53 17.74 -1.20
C PHE A 68 20.19 17.00 -1.36
N ALA A 69 20.11 16.20 -2.41
CA ALA A 69 18.98 15.31 -2.62
C ALA A 69 19.04 14.10 -1.67
N LYS A 70 17.91 13.41 -1.54
CA LYS A 70 17.71 12.27 -0.63
C LYS A 70 18.90 11.29 -0.57
N ASN A 71 19.36 10.79 -1.71
CA ASN A 71 20.40 9.74 -1.74
C ASN A 71 21.77 10.29 -1.29
N GLN A 72 22.06 11.55 -1.61
CA GLN A 72 23.34 12.19 -1.26
C GLN A 72 23.46 12.43 0.23
N VAL A 73 22.34 12.77 0.90
CA VAL A 73 22.31 12.91 2.37
C VAL A 73 22.65 11.58 3.06
N GLU A 74 22.09 10.47 2.56
CA GLU A 74 22.38 9.13 3.09
C GLU A 74 23.84 8.71 2.82
N GLU A 75 24.40 9.08 1.66
CA GLU A 75 25.80 8.80 1.29
C GLU A 75 26.82 9.56 2.17
N VAL A 76 26.48 10.77 2.62
CA VAL A 76 27.30 11.57 3.55
C VAL A 76 27.27 10.99 4.97
N GLY A 77 26.40 10.00 5.24
CA GLY A 77 26.31 9.32 6.53
C GLY A 77 25.38 10.01 7.53
N LEU A 78 24.60 10.99 7.09
CA LEU A 78 23.62 11.66 7.95
C LEU A 78 22.40 10.79 8.20
N LEU A 79 21.87 10.88 9.42
CA LEU A 79 20.66 10.16 9.80
C LEU A 79 19.44 10.82 9.16
N LYS A 80 18.72 10.06 8.33
CA LYS A 80 17.47 10.49 7.73
C LYS A 80 16.28 9.77 8.37
N MET A 81 15.26 10.52 8.76
CA MET A 81 13.97 10.01 9.20
C MET A 81 12.85 10.57 8.32
N ASP A 82 11.82 9.77 8.07
CA ASP A 82 10.64 10.20 7.32
C ASP A 82 9.44 10.39 8.26
N PHE A 83 9.00 11.64 8.44
CA PHE A 83 7.82 12.05 9.18
C PHE A 83 6.69 12.37 8.22
N LEU A 84 5.90 11.35 7.86
CA LEU A 84 4.83 11.50 6.89
C LEU A 84 3.53 11.97 7.57
N GLY A 85 2.97 13.08 7.10
CA GLY A 85 1.61 13.49 7.44
C GLY A 85 0.57 12.67 6.67
N LEU A 86 -0.18 11.81 7.36
CA LEU A 86 -1.28 11.05 6.76
C LEU A 86 -2.64 11.68 7.09
N ARG A 87 -3.33 12.20 6.07
CA ARG A 87 -4.69 12.73 6.19
C ARG A 87 -5.67 11.76 6.86
N ASN A 88 -5.50 10.46 6.67
CA ASN A 88 -6.40 9.46 7.25
C ASN A 88 -6.20 9.25 8.75
N LEU A 89 -4.99 9.51 9.28
CA LEU A 89 -4.79 9.57 10.73
C LEU A 89 -5.53 10.77 11.33
N SER A 90 -5.52 11.93 10.63
CA SER A 90 -6.32 13.08 11.05
C SER A 90 -7.82 12.80 11.02
N ILE A 91 -8.31 12.10 9.99
CA ILE A 91 -9.72 11.66 9.92
C ILE A 91 -10.03 10.71 11.08
N LEU A 92 -9.16 9.73 11.34
CA LEU A 92 -9.33 8.77 12.42
C LEU A 92 -9.43 9.47 13.79
N GLU A 93 -8.48 10.36 14.10
CA GLU A 93 -8.45 11.13 15.35
C GLU A 93 -9.68 12.02 15.53
N ASN A 94 -10.07 12.75 14.47
CA ASN A 94 -11.26 13.58 14.47
C ASN A 94 -12.53 12.73 14.72
N THR A 95 -12.58 11.54 14.13
CA THR A 95 -13.72 10.64 14.31
C THR A 95 -13.79 10.11 15.74
N ILE A 96 -12.65 9.70 16.32
CA ILE A 96 -12.58 9.27 17.73
C ILE A 96 -13.03 10.42 18.64
N THR A 97 -12.60 11.64 18.38
CA THR A 97 -13.02 12.82 19.13
C THR A 97 -14.53 13.04 19.06
N LEU A 98 -15.13 12.90 17.88
CA LEU A 98 -16.59 12.99 17.71
C LEU A 98 -17.29 11.86 18.46
N ILE A 99 -16.78 10.62 18.41
CA ILE A 99 -17.37 9.49 19.14
C ILE A 99 -17.38 9.77 20.65
N LYS A 100 -16.23 10.14 21.21
CA LYS A 100 -16.11 10.38 22.67
C LYS A 100 -17.04 11.49 23.13
N LYS A 101 -17.15 12.58 22.35
CA LYS A 101 -17.99 13.73 22.69
C LYS A 101 -19.48 13.46 22.48
N GLY A 102 -19.87 12.90 21.34
CA GLY A 102 -21.28 12.75 20.96
C GLY A 102 -21.97 11.53 21.58
N TYR A 103 -21.22 10.47 21.90
CA TYR A 103 -21.77 9.26 22.52
C TYR A 103 -21.44 9.14 24.01
N HIS A 104 -20.63 10.06 24.56
CA HIS A 104 -20.20 10.05 25.97
C HIS A 104 -19.56 8.73 26.43
N ILE A 105 -18.78 8.10 25.55
CA ILE A 105 -18.04 6.86 25.84
C ILE A 105 -16.53 7.07 25.72
N ASP A 106 -15.74 6.34 26.53
CA ASP A 106 -14.29 6.28 26.33
C ASP A 106 -13.93 5.23 25.27
N PHE A 107 -14.00 5.66 24.01
CA PHE A 107 -13.68 4.80 22.87
C PHE A 107 -12.15 4.69 22.66
N ASP A 108 -11.64 3.46 22.63
CA ASP A 108 -10.23 3.17 22.31
C ASP A 108 -10.15 2.30 21.05
N ILE A 109 -9.75 2.93 19.93
CA ILE A 109 -9.62 2.27 18.64
C ILE A 109 -8.63 1.10 18.65
N ARG A 110 -7.66 1.11 19.57
CA ARG A 110 -6.63 0.06 19.64
C ARG A 110 -7.17 -1.27 20.17
N LYS A 111 -8.39 -1.26 20.75
CA LYS A 111 -9.04 -2.43 21.35
C LYS A 111 -10.10 -3.07 20.47
N ILE A 112 -10.28 -2.60 19.23
CA ILE A 112 -11.31 -3.18 18.33
C ILE A 112 -10.99 -4.62 17.97
N ASN A 113 -12.03 -5.39 17.67
CA ASN A 113 -11.90 -6.76 17.18
C ASN A 113 -11.67 -6.77 15.66
N LEU A 114 -10.57 -7.36 15.20
CA LEU A 114 -10.26 -7.50 13.76
C LEU A 114 -11.07 -8.60 13.06
N ASP A 115 -11.83 -9.38 13.82
CA ASP A 115 -12.78 -10.38 13.30
C ASP A 115 -14.23 -9.89 13.40
N ASP A 116 -14.46 -8.59 13.60
CA ASP A 116 -15.79 -8.01 13.71
C ASP A 116 -16.64 -8.23 12.43
N PRO A 117 -17.77 -8.97 12.51
CA PRO A 117 -18.56 -9.30 11.33
C PRO A 117 -19.18 -8.09 10.63
N GLU A 118 -19.60 -7.06 11.37
CA GLU A 118 -20.20 -5.85 10.77
C GLU A 118 -19.16 -5.03 10.00
N THR A 119 -17.93 -5.00 10.49
CA THR A 119 -16.79 -4.38 9.77
C THR A 119 -16.44 -5.16 8.52
N LEU A 120 -16.39 -6.49 8.59
CA LEU A 120 -16.13 -7.32 7.42
C LEU A 120 -17.23 -7.17 6.35
N LYS A 121 -18.49 -6.97 6.73
CA LYS A 121 -19.60 -6.69 5.80
C LYS A 121 -19.35 -5.43 4.97
N ILE A 122 -18.74 -4.38 5.54
CA ILE A 122 -18.35 -3.17 4.78
C ILE A 122 -17.46 -3.55 3.59
N TYR A 123 -16.47 -4.42 3.82
CA TYR A 123 -15.59 -4.90 2.76
C TYR A 123 -16.31 -5.85 1.80
N GLN A 124 -17.10 -6.79 2.31
CA GLN A 124 -17.88 -7.73 1.47
C GLN A 124 -18.83 -7.02 0.51
N ASN A 125 -19.43 -5.91 0.94
CA ASN A 125 -20.33 -5.10 0.11
C ASN A 125 -19.59 -4.01 -0.69
N ALA A 126 -18.27 -3.91 -0.54
CA ALA A 126 -17.44 -2.85 -1.12
C ALA A 126 -17.93 -1.43 -0.80
N GLU A 127 -18.50 -1.24 0.39
CA GLU A 127 -18.96 0.03 0.95
C GLU A 127 -17.78 0.84 1.52
N THR A 128 -16.69 0.94 0.76
CA THR A 128 -15.37 1.39 1.24
C THR A 128 -15.08 2.87 0.93
N SER A 129 -16.09 3.71 0.73
CA SER A 129 -15.86 5.17 0.59
C SER A 129 -15.31 5.75 1.88
N GLY A 130 -14.25 6.56 1.76
CA GLY A 130 -13.53 7.09 2.91
C GLY A 130 -12.71 6.04 3.67
N ILE A 131 -12.62 4.80 3.18
CA ILE A 131 -11.78 3.75 3.76
C ILE A 131 -10.46 3.71 2.99
N PHE A 132 -9.40 4.15 3.64
CA PHE A 132 -8.05 4.24 3.07
C PHE A 132 -7.62 2.96 2.35
N GLN A 133 -6.86 3.07 1.25
CA GLN A 133 -6.44 1.98 0.34
C GLN A 133 -7.57 1.29 -0.45
N PHE A 134 -8.83 1.36 0.01
CA PHE A 134 -9.93 0.59 -0.57
C PHE A 134 -10.95 1.42 -1.37
N GLU A 135 -10.63 2.66 -1.73
CA GLU A 135 -11.59 3.57 -2.38
C GLU A 135 -11.74 3.38 -3.90
N SER A 136 -10.74 2.80 -4.58
CA SER A 136 -10.76 2.71 -6.04
C SER A 136 -11.85 1.79 -6.58
N ALA A 137 -12.40 2.09 -7.76
CA ALA A 137 -13.45 1.26 -8.37
C ALA A 137 -13.00 -0.19 -8.58
N GLY A 138 -11.74 -0.40 -9.00
CA GLY A 138 -11.26 -1.74 -9.26
C GLY A 138 -10.94 -2.54 -7.99
N ILE A 139 -10.42 -1.94 -6.91
CA ILE A 139 -10.25 -2.68 -5.65
C ILE A 139 -11.62 -3.04 -5.04
N ARG A 140 -12.62 -2.16 -5.18
CA ARG A 140 -14.02 -2.48 -4.83
C ARG A 140 -14.55 -3.67 -5.63
N GLY A 141 -14.26 -3.71 -6.93
CA GLY A 141 -14.58 -4.87 -7.77
C GLY A 141 -13.97 -6.17 -7.21
N VAL A 142 -12.71 -6.14 -6.79
CA VAL A 142 -12.05 -7.29 -6.16
C VAL A 142 -12.75 -7.67 -4.84
N LEU A 143 -13.06 -6.71 -3.98
CA LEU A 143 -13.74 -6.96 -2.72
C LEU A 143 -15.12 -7.63 -2.90
N THR A 144 -15.91 -7.16 -3.87
CA THR A 144 -17.24 -7.76 -4.14
C THR A 144 -17.16 -9.21 -4.60
N LYS A 145 -16.10 -9.59 -5.33
CA LYS A 145 -15.86 -10.97 -5.78
C LYS A 145 -15.25 -11.83 -4.67
N LEU A 146 -14.25 -11.31 -3.95
CA LEU A 146 -13.54 -12.06 -2.91
C LEU A 146 -14.39 -12.30 -1.68
N LYS A 147 -15.27 -11.36 -1.31
CA LYS A 147 -16.06 -11.36 -0.08
C LYS A 147 -15.19 -11.68 1.16
N PRO A 148 -14.30 -10.76 1.60
CA PRO A 148 -13.40 -11.00 2.72
C PRO A 148 -14.12 -11.55 3.97
N THR A 149 -13.59 -12.61 4.56
CA THR A 149 -14.16 -13.26 5.76
C THR A 149 -13.23 -13.14 6.98
N SER A 150 -12.07 -12.52 6.82
CA SER A 150 -11.09 -12.29 7.88
C SER A 150 -10.29 -11.03 7.59
N PHE A 151 -9.59 -10.51 8.61
CA PHE A 151 -8.63 -9.42 8.43
C PHE A 151 -7.48 -9.78 7.47
N GLU A 152 -7.02 -11.04 7.47
CA GLU A 152 -5.96 -11.49 6.56
C GLU A 152 -6.40 -11.41 5.09
N ASP A 153 -7.68 -11.65 4.77
CA ASP A 153 -8.19 -11.43 3.40
C ASP A 153 -8.11 -9.95 3.01
N VAL A 154 -8.44 -9.04 3.94
CA VAL A 154 -8.35 -7.59 3.71
C VAL A 154 -6.90 -7.18 3.47
N ALA A 155 -5.96 -7.71 4.28
CA ALA A 155 -4.53 -7.50 4.09
C ALA A 155 -4.01 -8.08 2.76
N ALA A 156 -4.51 -9.24 2.34
CA ALA A 156 -4.15 -9.87 1.08
C ALA A 156 -4.66 -9.07 -0.13
N VAL A 157 -5.90 -8.55 -0.10
CA VAL A 157 -6.42 -7.69 -1.19
C VAL A 157 -5.57 -6.43 -1.34
N ASN A 158 -5.24 -5.76 -0.24
CA ASN A 158 -4.36 -4.60 -0.24
C ASN A 158 -2.99 -4.94 -0.86
N ALA A 159 -2.47 -6.13 -0.54
CA ALA A 159 -1.22 -6.62 -1.07
C ALA A 159 -1.29 -7.18 -2.49
N LEU A 160 -2.44 -7.53 -3.05
CA LEU A 160 -2.56 -8.11 -4.39
C LEU A 160 -2.97 -7.08 -5.44
N TYR A 161 -3.72 -6.05 -5.06
CA TYR A 161 -4.26 -5.06 -5.98
C TYR A 161 -3.21 -4.02 -6.41
N ARG A 162 -2.19 -4.46 -7.15
CA ARG A 162 -1.15 -3.62 -7.79
C ARG A 162 -0.73 -4.18 -9.15
N PRO A 163 -0.09 -3.37 -10.02
CA PRO A 163 0.45 -3.85 -11.30
C PRO A 163 1.40 -5.04 -11.10
N GLY A 164 1.17 -6.12 -11.87
CA GLY A 164 1.89 -7.40 -11.71
C GLY A 164 1.02 -8.48 -11.05
N PRO A 165 0.93 -8.55 -9.71
CA PRO A 165 0.18 -9.59 -9.01
C PRO A 165 -1.34 -9.47 -9.16
N ILE A 166 -1.87 -8.43 -9.81
CA ILE A 166 -3.29 -8.35 -10.17
C ILE A 166 -3.77 -9.58 -10.96
N GLN A 167 -2.88 -10.22 -11.73
CA GLN A 167 -3.18 -11.45 -12.47
C GLN A 167 -3.48 -12.66 -11.57
N ASN A 168 -3.00 -12.63 -10.32
CA ASN A 168 -3.21 -13.71 -9.35
C ASN A 168 -4.52 -13.56 -8.56
N ILE A 169 -5.22 -12.43 -8.69
CA ILE A 169 -6.43 -12.15 -7.91
C ILE A 169 -7.56 -13.13 -8.26
N ASP A 170 -7.76 -13.44 -9.55
CA ASP A 170 -8.83 -14.37 -9.94
C ASP A 170 -8.55 -15.80 -9.44
N GLU A 171 -7.29 -16.25 -9.48
CA GLU A 171 -6.87 -17.52 -8.88
C GLU A 171 -7.06 -17.52 -7.36
N PHE A 172 -6.69 -16.42 -6.69
CA PHE A 172 -6.86 -16.25 -5.25
C PHE A 172 -8.34 -16.35 -4.84
N ILE A 173 -9.23 -15.68 -5.58
CA ILE A 173 -10.68 -15.72 -5.37
C ILE A 173 -11.24 -17.12 -5.61
N ALA A 174 -10.87 -17.75 -6.74
CA ALA A 174 -11.37 -19.08 -7.09
C ALA A 174 -10.96 -20.14 -6.06
N ARG A 175 -9.71 -20.08 -5.55
CA ARG A 175 -9.25 -20.97 -4.48
C ARG A 175 -9.95 -20.71 -3.16
N LYS A 176 -10.17 -19.45 -2.80
CA LYS A 176 -10.91 -19.09 -1.59
C LYS A 176 -12.32 -19.68 -1.59
N HIS A 177 -13.02 -19.59 -2.72
CA HIS A 177 -14.40 -20.10 -2.84
C HIS A 177 -14.48 -21.60 -3.10
N GLY A 178 -13.34 -22.31 -3.17
CA GLY A 178 -13.29 -23.75 -3.45
C GLY A 178 -13.60 -24.13 -4.90
N GLU A 179 -13.66 -23.15 -5.81
CA GLU A 179 -13.86 -23.35 -7.25
C GLU A 179 -12.60 -23.93 -7.92
N ARG A 180 -11.43 -23.69 -7.31
CA ARG A 180 -10.15 -24.31 -7.70
C ARG A 180 -9.49 -24.96 -6.48
N PRO A 181 -8.84 -26.13 -6.64
CA PRO A 181 -8.16 -26.78 -5.54
C PRO A 181 -6.98 -25.95 -5.06
N ILE A 182 -6.83 -25.83 -3.74
CA ILE A 182 -5.63 -25.25 -3.14
C ILE A 182 -4.50 -26.27 -3.31
N THR A 183 -3.51 -25.91 -4.13
CA THR A 183 -2.33 -26.74 -4.36
C THR A 183 -1.11 -26.09 -3.72
N TYR A 184 -0.29 -26.93 -3.10
CA TYR A 184 0.98 -26.51 -2.50
C TYR A 184 2.14 -27.14 -3.28
N PRO A 185 3.24 -26.39 -3.51
CA PRO A 185 4.43 -26.97 -4.14
C PRO A 185 5.06 -28.12 -3.34
N SER A 186 4.92 -28.08 -2.01
CA SER A 186 5.26 -29.17 -1.08
C SER A 186 4.38 -29.09 0.16
N LYS A 187 4.15 -30.21 0.85
CA LYS A 187 3.28 -30.31 2.04
C LYS A 187 3.75 -29.40 3.18
N GLU A 188 5.05 -29.24 3.34
CA GLU A 188 5.67 -28.42 4.39
C GLU A 188 5.48 -26.92 4.17
N LEU A 189 5.10 -26.51 2.95
CA LEU A 189 4.79 -25.11 2.64
C LEU A 189 3.35 -24.73 2.97
N GLU A 190 2.49 -25.70 3.31
CA GLU A 190 1.10 -25.45 3.68
C GLU A 190 1.03 -24.43 4.82
N GLY A 191 1.82 -24.58 5.88
CA GLY A 191 1.81 -23.65 7.02
C GLY A 191 2.15 -22.20 6.67
N ILE A 192 2.93 -21.98 5.60
CA ILE A 192 3.36 -20.65 5.14
C ILE A 192 2.33 -20.03 4.19
N LEU A 193 1.74 -20.85 3.32
CA LEU A 193 0.91 -20.40 2.20
C LEU A 193 -0.60 -20.56 2.44
N LYS A 194 -1.00 -21.23 3.53
CA LYS A 194 -2.42 -21.49 3.84
C LYS A 194 -3.25 -20.23 3.97
N GLN A 195 -2.73 -19.20 4.64
CA GLN A 195 -3.43 -17.92 4.81
C GLN A 195 -3.65 -17.16 3.49
N THR A 196 -2.94 -17.54 2.43
CA THR A 196 -3.04 -16.95 1.09
C THR A 196 -3.44 -17.98 0.04
N TYR A 197 -4.18 -19.01 0.46
CA TYR A 197 -4.76 -20.04 -0.42
C TYR A 197 -3.72 -20.71 -1.34
N GLY A 198 -2.52 -20.97 -0.82
CA GLY A 198 -1.44 -21.60 -1.59
C GLY A 198 -0.75 -20.68 -2.61
N ILE A 199 -1.07 -19.38 -2.61
CA ILE A 199 -0.47 -18.38 -3.49
C ILE A 199 0.54 -17.56 -2.69
N MET A 200 1.75 -17.39 -3.20
CA MET A 200 2.73 -16.52 -2.56
C MET A 200 2.38 -15.05 -2.81
N VAL A 201 2.17 -14.28 -1.74
CA VAL A 201 1.78 -12.87 -1.80
C VAL A 201 2.86 -11.98 -1.20
N TYR A 202 3.49 -12.48 -0.13
CA TYR A 202 4.39 -11.69 0.69
C TYR A 202 5.86 -12.05 0.51
N GLN A 203 6.73 -11.05 0.67
CA GLN A 203 8.18 -11.19 0.73
C GLN A 203 8.59 -12.09 1.90
N GLU A 204 7.90 -11.97 3.02
CA GLU A 204 8.13 -12.78 4.21
C GLU A 204 7.82 -14.27 3.95
N GLN A 205 6.84 -14.59 3.08
CA GLN A 205 6.58 -15.96 2.65
C GLN A 205 7.73 -16.50 1.81
N VAL A 206 8.29 -15.72 0.88
CA VAL A 206 9.51 -16.09 0.15
C VAL A 206 10.63 -16.42 1.14
N MET A 207 10.83 -15.56 2.13
CA MET A 207 11.90 -15.73 3.11
C MET A 207 11.70 -17.00 3.95
N GLN A 208 10.47 -17.26 4.38
CA GLN A 208 10.12 -18.47 5.12
C GLN A 208 10.31 -19.73 4.27
N VAL A 209 9.90 -19.74 3.01
CA VAL A 209 10.11 -20.88 2.11
C VAL A 209 11.61 -21.13 1.89
N ALA A 210 12.40 -20.08 1.63
CA ALA A 210 13.86 -20.17 1.46
C ALA A 210 14.56 -20.74 2.70
N SER A 211 14.11 -20.35 3.89
CA SER A 211 14.67 -20.86 5.15
C SER A 211 14.24 -22.30 5.44
N THR A 212 12.93 -22.57 5.39
CA THR A 212 12.34 -23.88 5.72
C THR A 212 12.81 -24.97 4.75
N MET A 213 12.77 -24.71 3.44
CA MET A 213 13.12 -25.70 2.44
C MET A 213 14.59 -25.61 2.01
N GLY A 214 15.10 -24.41 1.72
CA GLY A 214 16.47 -24.21 1.26
C GLY A 214 17.54 -24.21 2.37
N GLY A 215 17.13 -24.18 3.64
CA GLY A 215 18.07 -24.14 4.77
C GLY A 215 18.77 -22.80 4.93
N PHE A 216 18.24 -21.73 4.33
CA PHE A 216 18.82 -20.40 4.45
C PHE A 216 18.62 -19.83 5.85
N THR A 217 19.60 -19.07 6.34
CA THR A 217 19.35 -18.10 7.42
C THR A 217 18.40 -17.02 6.93
N LEU A 218 17.70 -16.33 7.84
CA LEU A 218 16.81 -15.24 7.46
C LEU A 218 17.56 -14.09 6.75
N GLY A 219 18.83 -13.86 7.07
CA GLY A 219 19.67 -12.88 6.36
C GLY A 219 20.00 -13.29 4.92
N GLN A 220 20.28 -14.57 4.69
CA GLN A 220 20.43 -15.10 3.32
C GLN A 220 19.11 -15.04 2.54
N ALA A 221 17.99 -15.31 3.20
CA ALA A 221 16.67 -15.22 2.60
C ALA A 221 16.29 -13.79 2.20
N ASP A 222 16.60 -12.79 3.04
CA ASP A 222 16.46 -11.36 2.66
C ASP A 222 17.42 -10.98 1.52
N SER A 223 18.64 -11.53 1.51
CA SER A 223 19.59 -11.31 0.41
C SER A 223 19.05 -11.85 -0.92
N LEU A 224 18.40 -13.02 -0.92
CA LEU A 224 17.69 -13.56 -2.08
C LEU A 224 16.56 -12.63 -2.52
N ARG A 225 15.69 -12.24 -1.59
CA ARG A 225 14.60 -11.28 -1.86
C ARG A 225 15.11 -9.99 -2.50
N ARG A 226 16.17 -9.38 -1.97
CA ARG A 226 16.79 -8.16 -2.53
C ARG A 226 17.39 -8.40 -3.92
N ALA A 227 18.02 -9.56 -4.13
CA ALA A 227 18.61 -9.91 -5.42
C ALA A 227 17.53 -10.04 -6.51
N MET A 228 16.38 -10.66 -6.18
CA MET A 228 15.22 -10.76 -7.08
C MET A 228 14.67 -9.38 -7.42
N SER A 229 14.38 -8.53 -6.42
CA SER A 229 13.86 -7.18 -6.68
C SER A 229 14.79 -6.30 -7.52
N LYS A 230 16.11 -6.54 -7.46
CA LYS A 230 17.13 -5.83 -8.26
C LYS A 230 17.55 -6.58 -9.52
N LYS A 231 16.92 -7.73 -9.85
CA LYS A 231 17.25 -8.58 -11.01
C LYS A 231 18.74 -8.92 -11.14
N LYS A 232 19.41 -9.20 -10.01
CA LYS A 232 20.85 -9.54 -9.97
C LYS A 232 21.07 -11.01 -10.32
N HIS A 233 21.07 -11.33 -11.61
CA HIS A 233 21.14 -12.70 -12.15
C HIS A 233 22.26 -13.54 -11.51
N ASP A 234 23.48 -13.01 -11.38
CA ASP A 234 24.62 -13.76 -10.81
C ASP A 234 24.42 -14.17 -9.34
N ILE A 235 23.69 -13.37 -8.56
CA ILE A 235 23.37 -13.69 -7.16
C ILE A 235 22.24 -14.72 -7.13
N ILE A 236 21.22 -14.52 -7.96
CA ILE A 236 20.07 -15.42 -8.08
C ILE A 236 20.52 -16.83 -8.47
N SER A 237 21.37 -16.99 -9.49
CA SER A 237 21.85 -18.30 -9.92
C SER A 237 22.71 -19.00 -8.86
N ARG A 238 23.53 -18.25 -8.11
CA ARG A 238 24.29 -18.82 -6.99
C ARG A 238 23.37 -19.30 -5.86
N MET A 239 22.34 -18.51 -5.54
CA MET A 239 21.37 -18.85 -4.52
C MET A 239 20.47 -20.02 -4.93
N GLU A 240 20.19 -20.20 -6.22
CA GLU A 240 19.49 -21.38 -6.73
C GLU A 240 20.23 -22.67 -6.38
N VAL A 241 21.53 -22.72 -6.70
CA VAL A 241 22.38 -23.88 -6.39
C VAL A 241 22.41 -24.13 -4.88
N MET A 242 22.54 -23.08 -4.07
CA MET A 242 22.52 -23.20 -2.61
C MET A 242 21.16 -23.71 -2.10
N PHE A 243 20.05 -23.19 -2.63
CA PHE A 243 18.70 -23.57 -2.24
C PHE A 243 18.44 -25.04 -2.57
N ILE A 244 18.76 -25.48 -3.79
CA ILE A 244 18.57 -26.86 -4.23
C ILE A 244 19.41 -27.82 -3.38
N ASN A 245 20.69 -27.52 -3.17
CA ASN A 245 21.56 -28.35 -2.33
C ASN A 245 21.07 -28.42 -0.88
N GLY A 246 20.59 -27.30 -0.34
CA GLY A 246 20.01 -27.25 1.01
C GLY A 246 18.72 -28.06 1.11
N ALA A 247 17.85 -27.98 0.11
CA ALA A 247 16.63 -28.77 0.04
C ALA A 247 16.93 -30.28 -0.07
N MET A 248 17.89 -30.68 -0.90
CA MET A 248 18.28 -32.09 -1.00
C MET A 248 18.83 -32.63 0.33
N LYS A 249 19.61 -31.84 1.07
CA LYS A 249 20.08 -32.22 2.42
C LYS A 249 18.95 -32.39 3.43
N LYS A 250 17.81 -31.75 3.21
CA LYS A 250 16.59 -31.87 4.03
C LYS A 250 15.64 -32.99 3.55
N GLY A 251 16.03 -33.76 2.53
CA GLY A 251 15.27 -34.91 2.04
C GLY A 251 14.31 -34.61 0.89
N TYR A 252 14.34 -33.41 0.31
CA TYR A 252 13.54 -33.08 -0.87
C TYR A 252 14.19 -33.62 -2.16
N THR A 253 13.38 -34.06 -3.12
CA THR A 253 13.91 -34.44 -4.43
C THR A 253 14.37 -33.19 -5.20
N HIS A 254 15.29 -33.39 -6.14
CA HIS A 254 15.81 -32.32 -6.97
C HIS A 254 14.69 -31.60 -7.76
N GLU A 255 13.71 -32.35 -8.26
CA GLU A 255 12.57 -31.86 -9.02
C GLU A 255 11.67 -30.96 -8.17
N VAL A 256 11.39 -31.37 -6.93
CA VAL A 256 10.58 -30.56 -6.00
C VAL A 256 11.32 -29.29 -5.64
N ALA A 257 12.62 -29.37 -5.32
CA ALA A 257 13.45 -28.21 -5.03
C ALA A 257 13.47 -27.20 -6.19
N LYS A 258 13.69 -27.68 -7.42
CA LYS A 258 13.69 -26.84 -8.61
C LYS A 258 12.32 -26.20 -8.87
N LYS A 259 11.22 -26.96 -8.69
CA LYS A 259 9.86 -26.44 -8.82
C LYS A 259 9.56 -25.34 -7.81
N VAL A 260 9.95 -25.51 -6.55
CA VAL A 260 9.75 -24.49 -5.51
C VAL A 260 10.61 -23.26 -5.75
N TYR A 261 11.86 -23.43 -6.20
CA TYR A 261 12.71 -22.29 -6.52
C TYR A 261 12.16 -21.49 -7.72
N ALA A 262 11.72 -22.18 -8.78
CA ALA A 262 11.06 -21.53 -9.91
C ALA A 262 9.80 -20.78 -9.48
N TYR A 263 9.02 -21.36 -8.55
CA TYR A 263 7.90 -20.68 -7.93
C TYR A 263 8.34 -19.41 -7.20
N ILE A 264 9.37 -19.46 -6.33
CA ILE A 264 9.92 -18.25 -5.68
C ILE A 264 10.29 -17.17 -6.71
N MET A 265 10.91 -17.54 -7.83
CA MET A 265 11.33 -16.60 -8.86
C MET A 265 10.17 -15.92 -9.58
N GLU A 266 9.11 -16.65 -9.89
CA GLU A 266 7.89 -16.10 -10.50
C GLU A 266 7.25 -15.01 -9.60
N PHE A 267 7.32 -15.19 -8.28
CA PHE A 267 6.75 -14.25 -7.31
C PHE A 267 7.73 -13.17 -6.82
N GLY A 268 9.04 -13.39 -6.96
CA GLY A 268 10.06 -12.45 -6.51
C GLY A 268 9.95 -11.05 -7.11
N ASP A 269 9.42 -10.96 -8.34
CA ASP A 269 9.15 -9.70 -9.03
C ASP A 269 7.96 -8.93 -8.43
N TYR A 270 7.07 -9.62 -7.70
CA TYR A 270 5.77 -9.09 -7.30
C TYR A 270 5.46 -9.23 -5.82
N GLY A 271 6.30 -9.84 -4.99
CA GLY A 271 6.03 -10.02 -3.56
C GLY A 271 5.92 -8.70 -2.80
N PHE A 272 4.92 -8.59 -1.92
CA PHE A 272 4.73 -7.40 -1.07
C PHE A 272 5.36 -7.54 0.31
N ASN A 273 5.75 -6.43 0.92
CA ASN A 273 6.10 -6.45 2.34
C ASN A 273 4.84 -6.62 3.19
N ARG A 274 4.72 -7.76 3.90
CA ARG A 274 3.55 -8.08 4.73
C ARG A 274 3.38 -7.08 5.86
N SER A 275 4.47 -6.67 6.50
CA SER A 275 4.43 -5.74 7.62
C SER A 275 3.77 -4.41 7.22
N HIS A 276 4.11 -3.89 6.04
CA HIS A 276 3.49 -2.70 5.48
C HIS A 276 2.01 -2.91 5.11
N ALA A 277 1.67 -4.02 4.43
CA ALA A 277 0.29 -4.35 4.11
C ALA A 277 -0.59 -4.45 5.36
N VAL A 278 -0.15 -5.18 6.38
CA VAL A 278 -0.88 -5.39 7.63
C VAL A 278 -1.06 -4.06 8.36
N ALA A 279 -0.02 -3.24 8.51
CA ALA A 279 -0.13 -1.95 9.20
C ALA A 279 -1.13 -1.01 8.51
N TYR A 280 -1.09 -0.92 7.18
CA TYR A 280 -2.00 -0.06 6.42
C TYR A 280 -3.43 -0.61 6.41
N SER A 281 -3.59 -1.92 6.24
CA SER A 281 -4.89 -2.57 6.31
C SER A 281 -5.51 -2.48 7.70
N LYS A 282 -4.71 -2.45 8.77
CA LYS A 282 -5.20 -2.22 10.12
C LYS A 282 -5.86 -0.84 10.25
N MET A 283 -5.19 0.22 9.80
CA MET A 283 -5.78 1.57 9.80
C MET A 283 -7.04 1.64 8.93
N SER A 284 -7.05 0.97 7.77
CA SER A 284 -8.26 0.85 6.95
C SER A 284 -9.39 0.14 7.70
N PHE A 285 -9.09 -0.94 8.42
CA PHE A 285 -10.06 -1.71 9.20
C PHE A 285 -10.59 -0.90 10.38
N GLU A 286 -9.74 -0.12 11.04
CA GLU A 286 -10.12 0.82 12.11
C GLU A 286 -11.14 1.86 11.60
N LEU A 287 -10.91 2.45 10.43
CA LEU A 287 -11.88 3.35 9.78
C LEU A 287 -13.17 2.62 9.40
N ALA A 288 -13.09 1.39 8.89
CA ALA A 288 -14.26 0.60 8.49
C ALA A 288 -15.09 0.17 9.71
N TYR A 289 -14.44 -0.14 10.83
CA TYR A 289 -15.09 -0.44 12.11
C TYR A 289 -15.88 0.76 12.60
N ILE A 290 -15.26 1.94 12.60
CA ILE A 290 -15.95 3.16 12.99
C ILE A 290 -17.11 3.46 12.03
N LYS A 291 -16.94 3.22 10.73
CA LYS A 291 -18.03 3.37 9.75
C LYS A 291 -19.20 2.43 10.00
N ALA A 292 -18.93 1.20 10.43
CA ALA A 292 -19.95 0.20 10.72
C ALA A 292 -20.72 0.52 12.01
N HIS A 293 -20.00 0.90 13.08
CA HIS A 293 -20.56 1.03 14.43
C HIS A 293 -20.94 2.46 14.84
N TYR A 294 -20.27 3.47 14.29
CA TYR A 294 -20.51 4.90 14.56
C TYR A 294 -20.59 5.72 13.26
N PRO A 295 -21.52 5.38 12.34
CA PRO A 295 -21.57 5.96 11.01
C PRO A 295 -21.73 7.48 11.01
N ALA A 296 -22.51 8.05 11.94
CA ALA A 296 -22.68 9.49 12.03
C ALA A 296 -21.35 10.22 12.31
N ALA A 297 -20.52 9.67 13.21
CA ALA A 297 -19.23 10.26 13.54
C ALA A 297 -18.26 10.13 12.36
N PHE A 298 -18.24 8.94 11.74
CA PHE A 298 -17.44 8.67 10.55
C PHE A 298 -17.73 9.67 9.43
N PHE A 299 -19.01 9.81 9.06
CA PHE A 299 -19.40 10.70 7.97
C PHE A 299 -19.20 12.17 8.32
N ALA A 300 -19.43 12.61 9.56
CA ALA A 300 -19.12 13.98 9.98
C ALA A 300 -17.62 14.29 9.83
N ALA A 301 -16.72 13.43 10.32
CA ALA A 301 -15.27 13.60 10.14
C ALA A 301 -14.84 13.54 8.67
N LEU A 302 -15.43 12.64 7.89
CA LEU A 302 -15.13 12.51 6.47
C LEU A 302 -15.58 13.75 5.68
N LEU A 303 -16.76 14.30 5.98
CA LEU A 303 -17.27 15.55 5.39
C LEU A 303 -16.39 16.74 5.75
N ASN A 304 -15.96 16.84 7.01
CA ASN A 304 -15.00 17.85 7.45
C ASN A 304 -13.69 17.80 6.65
N SER A 305 -13.24 16.60 6.27
CA SER A 305 -12.02 16.44 5.49
C SER A 305 -12.13 16.96 4.04
N VAL A 306 -13.34 17.16 3.50
CA VAL A 306 -13.59 17.54 2.10
C VAL A 306 -14.36 18.85 1.94
N ILE A 307 -14.38 19.70 2.97
CA ILE A 307 -14.91 21.06 2.87
C ILE A 307 -14.26 21.76 1.67
N GLY A 308 -15.08 22.43 0.85
CA GLY A 308 -14.65 23.03 -0.42
C GLY A 308 -14.68 22.08 -1.63
N ASN A 309 -15.09 20.82 -1.47
CA ASN A 309 -15.27 19.87 -2.57
C ASN A 309 -16.75 19.41 -2.72
N PRO A 310 -17.58 20.15 -3.49
CA PRO A 310 -19.02 19.86 -3.62
C PRO A 310 -19.34 18.45 -4.12
N ARG A 311 -18.50 17.89 -5.00
CA ARG A 311 -18.69 16.53 -5.53
C ARG A 311 -18.56 15.49 -4.41
N LYS A 312 -17.43 15.51 -3.68
CA LYS A 312 -17.21 14.58 -2.56
C LYS A 312 -18.22 14.77 -1.44
N THR A 313 -18.58 16.02 -1.13
CA THR A 313 -19.63 16.31 -0.14
C THR A 313 -20.95 15.64 -0.54
N LYS A 314 -21.38 15.78 -1.80
CA LYS A 314 -22.60 15.14 -2.29
C LYS A 314 -22.54 13.62 -2.15
N ASP A 315 -21.43 13.00 -2.56
CA ASP A 315 -21.25 11.55 -2.53
C ASP A 315 -21.32 11.03 -1.09
N TYR A 316 -20.63 11.66 -0.15
CA TYR A 316 -20.62 11.25 1.26
C TYR A 316 -21.95 11.52 1.98
N VAL A 317 -22.66 12.61 1.67
CA VAL A 317 -24.01 12.85 2.23
C VAL A 317 -25.00 11.79 1.76
N LEU A 318 -24.94 11.39 0.48
CA LEU A 318 -25.81 10.33 -0.04
C LEU A 318 -25.53 9.00 0.66
N GLU A 319 -24.25 8.66 0.84
CA GLU A 319 -23.86 7.42 1.50
C GLU A 319 -24.22 7.41 2.99
N ALA A 320 -24.04 8.54 3.68
CA ALA A 320 -24.49 8.71 5.06
C ALA A 320 -25.99 8.42 5.20
N LYS A 321 -26.82 8.98 4.31
CA LYS A 321 -28.27 8.73 4.27
C LYS A 321 -28.60 7.25 4.00
N ASN A 322 -27.90 6.61 3.07
CA ASN A 322 -28.08 5.18 2.78
C ASN A 322 -27.71 4.29 3.97
N LYS A 323 -26.82 4.77 4.85
CA LYS A 323 -26.45 4.14 6.13
C LYS A 323 -27.38 4.55 7.30
N GLY A 324 -28.49 5.23 7.03
CA GLY A 324 -29.46 5.64 8.04
C GLY A 324 -29.05 6.87 8.84
N VAL A 325 -27.98 7.58 8.48
CA VAL A 325 -27.58 8.83 9.13
C VAL A 325 -28.44 9.98 8.64
N LYS A 326 -29.13 10.64 9.55
CA LYS A 326 -29.89 11.85 9.25
C LYS A 326 -28.96 13.05 9.16
N VAL A 327 -28.81 13.59 7.95
CA VAL A 327 -28.00 14.80 7.70
C VAL A 327 -28.91 16.02 7.68
N HIS A 328 -28.74 16.91 8.66
CA HIS A 328 -29.49 18.15 8.78
C HIS A 328 -28.88 19.27 7.91
N HIS A 329 -29.69 20.27 7.57
CA HIS A 329 -29.21 21.50 6.95
C HIS A 329 -28.50 22.39 8.00
N PRO A 330 -27.62 23.31 7.57
CA PRO A 330 -27.04 24.30 8.48
C PRO A 330 -28.12 25.11 9.20
N ASP A 331 -27.89 25.38 10.48
CA ASP A 331 -28.75 26.15 11.37
C ASP A 331 -27.90 27.14 12.16
N ILE A 332 -28.29 28.42 12.15
CA ILE A 332 -27.51 29.51 12.78
C ILE A 332 -27.35 29.36 14.30
N ASN A 333 -28.25 28.64 14.96
CA ASN A 333 -28.25 28.45 16.42
C ASN A 333 -27.51 27.19 16.87
N ILE A 334 -27.29 26.23 15.96
CA ILE A 334 -26.75 24.89 16.30
C ILE A 334 -25.41 24.63 15.60
N SER A 335 -25.28 25.03 14.33
CA SER A 335 -24.14 24.68 13.49
C SER A 335 -22.85 25.37 13.94
N GLN A 336 -21.74 24.69 13.72
CA GLN A 336 -20.39 25.23 13.90
C GLN A 336 -19.68 25.38 12.54
N SER A 337 -18.40 25.75 12.56
CA SER A 337 -17.56 25.81 11.36
C SER A 337 -17.31 24.43 10.72
N LEU A 338 -17.52 23.35 11.48
CA LEU A 338 -17.35 21.96 11.06
C LEU A 338 -18.65 21.17 11.28
N TYR A 339 -18.80 20.06 10.55
CA TYR A 339 -19.82 19.05 10.79
C TYR A 339 -19.67 18.47 12.21
N ILE A 340 -20.78 18.44 12.93
CA ILE A 340 -20.91 17.91 14.30
C ILE A 340 -21.94 16.77 14.32
N LEU A 341 -22.01 16.05 15.44
CA LEU A 341 -22.97 14.97 15.69
C LEU A 341 -24.34 15.48 16.14
#